data_AF-A0A2G4INW3-F1
#
_entry.id   AF-A0A2G4INW3-F1
#
_cell.length_a   1.000
_cell.length_b   1.000
_cell.length_c   1.000
_cell.angle_alpha   90.00
_cell.angle_beta   90.00
_cell.angle_gamma   90.00
#
_symmetry.space_group_name_H-M   'P 1'
#
loop_
_entity.id
_entity.type
_entity.pdbx_description
1 polymer ?
#
loop_
_entity_poly.entity_id
_entity_poly.type
_entity_poly.pdbx_seq_one_letter_code
_entity_poly.pdbx_strand_id
1 'polypeptide(L)'
;MKAEDHLRASGLAYTIVRPPQLLGEPGGVRGIRIQQGDVGGPGQIARADVASVMVAALSAAAMRDTTFEIFGAASLPVDGWRKSLHVLKPNCFDRASCGLPLRKA
;
A
#
# COMPACT_ATOMS: atom_id res chain seq x y z
N MET A 1 -14.55 -2.67 -0.66
CA MET A 1 -14.57 -3.53 -1.88
C MET A 1 -14.92 -4.94 -1.44
N LYS A 2 -15.90 -5.62 -2.03
CA LYS A 2 -16.48 -6.87 -1.46
C LYS A 2 -15.44 -7.93 -1.02
N ALA A 3 -14.40 -8.18 -1.81
CA ALA A 3 -13.36 -9.16 -1.47
C ALA A 3 -12.48 -8.71 -0.29
N GLU A 4 -12.03 -7.46 -0.30
CA GLU A 4 -11.26 -6.89 0.80
C GLU A 4 -12.09 -6.83 2.09
N ASP A 5 -13.37 -6.45 1.98
CA ASP A 5 -14.29 -6.36 3.10
C ASP A 5 -14.49 -7.74 3.74
N HIS A 6 -14.60 -8.79 2.92
CA HIS A 6 -14.66 -10.16 3.38
C HIS A 6 -13.36 -10.61 4.08
N LEU A 7 -12.19 -10.32 3.49
CA LEU A 7 -10.90 -10.67 4.09
C LEU A 7 -10.72 -10.02 5.47
N ARG A 8 -11.04 -8.73 5.60
CA ARG A 8 -10.98 -8.02 6.88
C ARG A 8 -11.95 -8.57 7.92
N ALA A 9 -13.13 -9.02 7.49
CA ALA A 9 -14.12 -9.62 8.39
C ALA A 9 -13.81 -11.08 8.78
N SER A 10 -12.84 -11.73 8.13
CA SER A 10 -12.55 -13.16 8.32
C SER A 10 -11.88 -13.51 9.65
N GLY A 11 -11.31 -12.52 10.36
CA GLY A 11 -10.46 -12.76 11.54
C GLY A 11 -9.06 -13.28 11.22
N LEU A 12 -8.74 -13.53 9.95
CA LEU A 12 -7.38 -13.85 9.52
C LEU A 12 -6.51 -12.59 9.52
N ALA A 13 -5.26 -12.74 9.91
CA ALA A 13 -4.28 -11.69 9.72
C ALA A 13 -4.09 -11.41 8.23
N TYR A 14 -4.08 -10.13 7.85
CA TYR A 14 -4.05 -9.75 6.44
C TYR A 14 -3.07 -8.61 6.16
N THR A 15 -2.69 -8.48 4.89
CA THR A 15 -2.11 -7.27 4.31
C THR A 15 -2.74 -7.07 2.95
N ILE A 16 -3.40 -5.94 2.73
CA ILE A 16 -4.01 -5.59 1.44
C ILE A 16 -3.14 -4.52 0.78
N VAL A 17 -2.54 -4.86 -0.35
CA VAL A 17 -1.73 -3.95 -1.16
C VAL A 17 -2.53 -3.53 -2.39
N ARG A 18 -2.76 -2.22 -2.56
CA ARG A 18 -3.52 -1.66 -3.68
C ARG A 18 -2.57 -0.94 -4.66
N PRO A 19 -2.05 -1.62 -5.69
CA PRO A 19 -1.23 -0.96 -6.70
C PRO A 19 -2.09 -0.20 -7.73
N PRO A 20 -1.53 0.84 -8.37
CA PRO A 20 -2.10 1.50 -9.54
C PRO A 20 -1.77 0.68 -10.80
N GLN A 21 -1.74 1.33 -11.97
CA GLN A 21 -1.30 0.71 -13.22
C GLN A 21 0.04 -0.01 -13.07
N LEU A 22 0.07 -1.26 -13.55
CA LEU A 22 1.22 -2.15 -13.47
C LEU A 22 2.06 -2.08 -14.74
N LEU A 23 3.39 -2.02 -14.58
CA LEU A 23 4.34 -1.99 -15.69
C LEU A 23 5.18 -3.26 -15.75
N GLY A 24 5.62 -3.62 -16.96
CA GLY A 24 6.57 -4.71 -17.22
C GLY A 24 8.03 -4.29 -17.14
N GLU A 25 8.34 -3.27 -16.35
CA GLU A 25 9.70 -2.74 -16.18
C GLU A 25 10.46 -3.48 -15.06
N PRO A 26 11.80 -3.43 -15.05
CA PRO A 26 12.59 -3.87 -13.90
C PRO A 26 12.18 -3.14 -12.60
N GLY A 27 12.16 -3.88 -11.50
CA GLY A 27 12.01 -3.29 -10.16
C GLY A 27 13.31 -2.71 -9.64
N GLY A 28 13.25 -1.99 -8.52
CA GLY A 28 14.44 -1.42 -7.87
C GLY A 28 15.05 -0.21 -8.61
N VAL A 29 14.34 0.37 -9.57
CA VAL A 29 14.80 1.55 -10.34
C VAL A 29 14.27 2.85 -9.72
N ARG A 30 13.06 2.81 -9.15
CA ARG A 30 12.39 3.97 -8.54
C ARG A 30 12.08 3.66 -7.07
N GLY A 31 12.00 4.69 -6.24
CA GLY A 31 11.45 4.54 -4.90
C GLY A 31 9.96 4.21 -4.93
N ILE A 32 9.44 3.75 -3.79
CA ILE A 32 8.02 3.45 -3.61
C ILE A 32 7.42 4.45 -2.63
N ARG A 33 6.32 5.09 -3.01
CA ARG A 33 5.50 5.91 -2.14
C ARG A 33 4.37 5.06 -1.58
N ILE A 34 4.21 5.06 -0.25
CA ILE A 34 3.16 4.33 0.47
C ILE A 34 2.14 5.34 1.00
N GLN A 35 0.85 5.02 0.87
CA GLN A 35 -0.25 5.82 1.41
C GLN A 35 -1.35 4.92 1.99
N GLN A 36 -2.26 5.52 2.78
CA GLN A 36 -3.48 4.85 3.21
C GLN A 36 -4.67 5.80 3.10
N GLY A 37 -5.85 5.20 2.95
CA GLY A 37 -7.12 5.88 3.12
C GLY A 37 -7.70 6.43 1.84
N ASP A 38 -7.51 5.76 0.69
CA ASP A 38 -8.11 6.16 -0.58
C ASP A 38 -7.84 7.64 -0.95
N VAL A 39 -6.65 8.12 -0.56
CA VAL A 39 -6.16 9.45 -0.94
C VAL A 39 -5.94 9.53 -2.45
N GLY A 40 -5.71 8.37 -3.08
CA GLY A 40 -5.53 8.25 -4.53
C GLY A 40 -4.28 8.96 -5.02
N GLY A 41 -4.23 9.18 -6.32
CA GLY A 41 -3.15 9.91 -6.99
C GLY A 41 -2.72 9.21 -8.27
N PRO A 42 -2.23 9.96 -9.27
CA PRO A 42 -1.68 9.36 -10.47
C PRO A 42 -0.44 8.54 -10.11
N GLY A 43 -0.22 7.46 -10.86
CA GLY A 43 1.01 6.72 -10.75
C GLY A 43 0.96 5.37 -11.43
N GLN A 44 2.14 4.79 -11.51
CA GLN A 44 2.40 3.49 -12.10
C GLN A 44 3.53 2.85 -11.31
N ILE A 45 3.53 1.53 -11.24
CA ILE A 45 4.54 0.78 -10.48
C ILE A 45 4.98 -0.46 -11.28
N ALA A 46 6.27 -0.81 -11.18
CA ALA A 46 6.76 -2.04 -11.76
C ALA A 46 6.16 -3.25 -11.03
N ARG A 47 5.77 -4.29 -11.77
CA ARG A 47 5.27 -5.54 -11.14
C ARG A 47 6.28 -6.14 -10.15
N ALA A 48 7.57 -6.01 -10.45
CA ALA A 48 8.64 -6.47 -9.57
C ALA A 48 8.70 -5.71 -8.23
N ASP A 49 8.38 -4.42 -8.22
CA ASP A 49 8.30 -3.63 -6.98
C ASP A 49 7.08 -4.04 -6.15
N VAL A 50 5.94 -4.32 -6.79
CA VAL A 50 4.75 -4.88 -6.11
C VAL A 50 5.11 -6.21 -5.44
N ALA A 51 5.76 -7.12 -6.18
CA ALA A 51 6.22 -8.41 -5.63
C ALA A 51 7.18 -8.21 -4.43
N SER A 52 8.09 -7.24 -4.51
CA SER A 52 9.02 -6.94 -3.41
C SER A 52 8.30 -6.48 -2.14
N VAL A 53 7.25 -5.66 -2.29
CA VAL A 53 6.39 -5.25 -1.16
C VAL A 53 5.63 -6.44 -0.59
N MET A 54 5.06 -7.29 -1.45
CA MET A 54 4.34 -8.50 -1.01
C MET A 54 5.24 -9.47 -0.24
N VAL A 55 6.48 -9.68 -0.69
CA VAL A 55 7.47 -10.50 0.03
C VAL A 55 7.82 -9.88 1.38
N ALA A 56 8.01 -8.56 1.46
CA ALA A 56 8.30 -7.90 2.73
C ALA A 56 7.13 -7.99 3.73
N ALA A 57 5.88 -8.00 3.25
CA ALA A 57 4.71 -8.14 4.10
C ALA A 57 4.67 -9.46 4.89
N LEU A 58 5.34 -10.51 4.40
CA LEU A 58 5.38 -11.81 5.10
C LEU A 58 6.12 -11.73 6.45
N SER A 59 7.07 -10.82 6.61
CA SER A 59 7.89 -10.69 7.82
C SER A 59 7.75 -9.34 8.53
N ALA A 60 7.19 -8.31 7.89
CA ALA A 60 7.02 -6.99 8.48
C ALA A 60 5.77 -6.93 9.38
N ALA A 61 5.97 -7.01 10.70
CA ALA A 61 4.86 -6.90 11.67
C ALA A 61 4.04 -5.60 11.52
N ALA A 62 4.68 -4.51 11.09
CA ALA A 62 4.03 -3.22 10.83
C ALA A 62 3.02 -3.23 9.67
N MET A 63 3.04 -4.26 8.80
CA MET A 63 2.09 -4.41 7.70
C MET A 63 0.89 -5.31 8.05
N ARG A 64 0.86 -5.89 9.25
CA ARG A 64 -0.24 -6.74 9.69
C ARG A 64 -1.52 -5.92 9.91
N ASP A 65 -2.62 -6.43 9.39
CA ASP A 65 -3.96 -5.86 9.46
C ASP A 65 -4.03 -4.46 8.83
N THR A 66 -3.21 -4.23 7.79
CA THR A 66 -3.14 -2.95 7.08
C THR A 66 -3.66 -3.08 5.66
N THR A 67 -4.20 -1.96 5.17
CA THR A 67 -4.50 -1.74 3.76
C THR A 67 -3.78 -0.48 3.33
N PHE A 68 -3.03 -0.54 2.23
CA PHE A 68 -2.27 0.62 1.75
C PHE A 68 -2.10 0.60 0.24
N GLU A 69 -1.96 1.80 -0.32
CA GLU A 69 -1.64 2.00 -1.73
C GLU A 69 -0.13 2.16 -1.93
N ILE A 70 0.39 1.65 -3.06
CA ILE A 70 1.82 1.77 -3.42
C ILE A 70 1.99 2.38 -4.79
N PHE A 71 2.89 3.35 -4.95
CA PHE A 71 3.15 4.02 -6.23
C PHE A 71 4.64 4.11 -6.50
N GLY A 72 5.07 3.89 -7.74
CA GLY A 72 6.43 4.21 -8.14
C GLY A 72 6.68 5.71 -8.07
N ALA A 73 7.82 6.13 -7.52
CA ALA A 73 8.18 7.51 -7.28
C ALA A 73 9.66 7.74 -7.62
N ALA A 74 9.92 8.41 -8.75
CA ALA A 74 11.28 8.67 -9.23
C ALA A 74 12.10 9.59 -8.28
N SER A 75 11.42 10.42 -7.49
CA SER A 75 12.05 11.34 -6.53
C SER A 75 12.39 10.71 -5.19
N LEU A 76 11.99 9.45 -4.93
CA LEU A 76 12.24 8.77 -3.67
C LEU A 76 13.40 7.77 -3.81
N PRO A 77 14.20 7.56 -2.74
CA PRO A 77 15.19 6.50 -2.72
C PRO A 77 14.55 5.12 -2.91
N VAL A 78 15.19 4.24 -3.69
CA VAL A 78 14.69 2.90 -4.05
C VAL A 78 14.18 2.10 -2.85
N ASP A 79 14.97 1.99 -1.78
CA ASP A 79 14.60 1.25 -0.55
C ASP A 79 13.99 2.15 0.55
N GLY A 80 13.75 3.43 0.27
CA GLY A 80 13.29 4.40 1.27
C GLY A 80 11.95 4.01 1.91
N TRP A 81 11.09 3.33 1.16
CA TRP A 81 9.75 2.91 1.59
C TRP A 81 9.74 1.96 2.79
N ARG A 82 10.82 1.17 2.99
CA ARG A 82 10.93 0.27 4.14
C ARG A 82 10.91 1.03 5.46
N LYS A 83 11.49 2.24 5.45
CA LYS A 83 11.45 3.14 6.61
C LYS A 83 10.06 3.74 6.81
N SER A 84 9.23 3.82 5.78
CA SER A 84 7.88 4.38 5.87
C SER A 84 6.86 3.40 6.47
N LEU A 85 7.18 2.12 6.65
CA LEU A 85 6.23 1.12 7.14
C LEU A 85 5.70 1.40 8.55
N HIS A 86 6.47 2.10 9.39
CA HIS A 86 6.05 2.45 10.74
C HIS A 86 4.84 3.39 10.78
N VAL A 87 4.51 4.06 9.68
CA VAL A 87 3.36 4.98 9.61
C VAL A 87 2.05 4.27 9.26
N LEU A 88 2.12 2.97 8.92
CA LEU A 88 0.93 2.19 8.59
C LEU A 88 0.08 1.98 9.85
N LYS A 89 -1.21 2.28 9.72
CA LYS A 89 -2.22 2.11 10.75
C LYS A 89 -3.06 0.87 10.44
N PRO A 90 -3.22 -0.05 11.39
CA PRO A 90 -4.15 -1.17 11.25
C PRO A 90 -5.57 -0.69 10.98
N ASN A 91 -6.31 -1.43 10.15
CA ASN A 91 -7.71 -1.21 9.79
C ASN A 91 -8.02 0.19 9.20
N CYS A 92 -7.01 0.95 8.78
CA CYS A 92 -7.15 2.18 8.01
C CYS A 92 -7.06 1.84 6.51
N PHE A 93 -8.19 1.86 5.82
CA PHE A 93 -8.32 1.43 4.42
C PHE A 93 -9.13 2.38 3.53
N ASP A 94 -9.80 3.37 4.11
CA ASP A 94 -10.51 4.44 3.43
C ASP A 94 -10.37 5.74 4.23
N ARG A 95 -10.89 6.86 3.71
CA ARG A 95 -10.76 8.15 4.39
C ARG A 95 -11.37 8.14 5.79
N ALA A 96 -12.53 7.51 5.97
CA ALA A 96 -13.23 7.49 7.25
C ALA A 96 -12.46 6.68 8.32
N SER A 97 -12.09 5.45 8.00
CA SER A 97 -11.31 4.55 8.86
C SER A 97 -9.92 5.09 9.20
N CYS A 98 -9.35 5.91 8.32
CA CYS A 98 -8.08 6.59 8.56
C CYS A 98 -8.19 7.92 9.32
N GLY A 99 -9.40 8.38 9.64
CA GLY A 99 -9.63 9.69 10.28
C GLY A 99 -9.33 10.89 9.35
N LEU A 100 -9.39 10.69 8.04
CA LEU A 100 -9.18 11.72 7.03
C LEU A 100 -10.53 12.36 6.62
N PRO A 101 -10.56 13.68 6.30
CA PRO A 101 -11.80 14.35 5.88
C PRO A 101 -12.38 13.72 4.62
N LEU A 102 -13.68 13.45 4.55
CA LEU A 102 -14.32 12.91 3.35
C LEU A 102 -14.15 13.84 2.14
N ARG A 103 -14.09 13.28 0.93
CA ARG A 103 -14.12 14.10 -0.29
C ARG A 103 -15.50 14.78 -0.37
N LYS A 104 -15.52 16.08 -0.66
CA LYS A 104 -16.77 16.76 -1.02
C LYS A 104 -17.29 16.15 -2.32
N ALA A 105 -18.58 15.89 -2.36
CA ALA A 105 -19.28 15.45 -3.57
C ALA A 105 -19.17 16.50 -4.68
#